data_AF-A0A448ZWM4-F1
#
_entry.id   AF-A0A448ZWM4-F1
#
_cell.length_a   1.000
_cell.length_b   1.000
_cell.length_c   1.000
_cell.angle_alpha   90.00
_cell.angle_beta   90.00
_cell.angle_gamma   90.00
#
_symmetry.space_group_name_H-M   'P 1'
#
loop_
_entity.id
_entity.type
_entity.pdbx_description
1 polymer ?
#
loop_
_entity_poly.entity_id
_entity_poly.type
_entity_poly.pdbx_seq_one_letter_code
_entity_poly.pdbx_strand_id
1 'polypeptide(L)' 'MEFKILDLFCGAGGFSYGIDKVKGFKTLLGLDFNKNAAETFEKNIKNSQVIKPGQKFWTKL' A
#
# COMPACT_ATOMS: atom_id res chain seq x y z
N MET A 1 5.66 -3.35 -20.38
CA MET A 1 6.47 -3.08 -19.16
C MET A 1 5.51 -2.59 -18.08
N GLU A 2 5.66 -3.03 -16.83
CA GLU A 2 4.79 -2.65 -15.72
C GLU A 2 5.65 -2.06 -14.59
N PHE A 3 5.31 -0.83 -14.16
CA PHE A 3 5.94 -0.13 -13.06
C PHE A 3 5.34 -0.62 -11.74
N LYS A 4 6.22 -0.95 -10.80
CA LYS A 4 5.86 -1.44 -9.48
C LYS A 4 5.88 -0.28 -8.49
N ILE A 5 4.79 -0.12 -7.76
CA ILE A 5 4.61 1.01 -6.84
C ILE A 5 4.76 0.55 -5.38
N LEU A 6 5.55 1.35 -4.65
CA LEU A 6 5.57 1.43 -3.20
C LEU A 6 4.84 2.71 -2.79
N ASP A 7 3.67 2.58 -2.16
CA ASP A 7 2.84 3.69 -1.70
C ASP A 7 3.19 4.02 -0.23
N LEU A 8 3.96 5.08 -0.03
CA LEU A 8 4.36 5.55 1.30
C LEU A 8 3.29 6.48 1.87
N PHE A 9 2.89 6.26 3.12
CA PHE A 9 1.75 6.95 3.74
C PHE A 9 0.44 6.66 2.99
N CYS A 10 0.23 5.37 2.68
CA CYS A 10 -0.79 4.94 1.73
C CYS A 10 -2.24 5.17 2.20
N GLY A 11 -2.46 5.44 3.48
CA GLY A 11 -3.78 5.57 4.08
C GLY A 11 -4.66 4.38 3.76
N ALA A 12 -5.90 4.64 3.34
CA ALA A 12 -6.85 3.63 2.89
C ALA A 12 -6.68 3.20 1.41
N GLY A 13 -5.65 3.70 0.72
CA GLY A 13 -5.31 3.32 -0.65
C GLY A 13 -5.91 4.18 -1.76
N GLY A 14 -6.30 5.43 -1.49
CA GLY A 14 -6.89 6.30 -2.51
C GLY A 14 -5.99 6.53 -3.73
N PHE A 15 -4.71 6.83 -3.49
CA PHE A 15 -3.71 7.01 -4.55
C PHE A 15 -3.48 5.70 -5.33
N SER A 16 -3.15 4.62 -4.61
CA SER A 16 -2.99 3.26 -5.16
C SER A 16 -4.18 2.81 -6.01
N TYR A 17 -5.42 3.06 -5.55
CA TYR A 17 -6.62 2.66 -6.28
C TYR A 17 -6.75 3.38 -7.62
N GLY A 18 -6.42 4.68 -7.64
CA GLY A 18 -6.45 5.49 -8.86
C GLY A 18 -5.35 5.08 -9.84
N ILE A 19 -4.10 4.94 -9.37
CA ILE A 19 -2.96 4.65 -10.23
C ILE A 19 -3.00 3.22 -10.81
N ASP A 20 -3.54 2.23 -10.08
CA ASP A 20 -3.76 0.88 -10.59
C ASP A 20 -4.80 0.83 -11.75
N LYS A 21 -5.58 1.89 -11.98
CA LYS A 21 -6.45 1.99 -13.17
C LYS A 21 -5.66 2.36 -14.44
N VAL A 22 -4.46 2.91 -14.30
CA VAL A 22 -3.61 3.28 -15.42
C VAL A 22 -2.83 2.05 -15.89
N LYS A 23 -2.90 1.74 -17.19
CA LYS A 23 -2.18 0.60 -17.76
C LYS A 23 -0.67 0.73 -17.52
N GLY A 24 -0.06 -0.36 -17.12
CA GLY A 24 1.39 -0.43 -16.89
C GLY A 24 1.82 0.03 -15.49
N PHE A 25 0.89 0.21 -14.55
CA PHE A 25 1.20 0.46 -13.15
C PHE A 25 0.54 -0.59 -12.25
N LYS A 26 1.30 -1.07 -11.26
CA LYS A 26 0.79 -1.98 -10.25
C LYS A 26 1.36 -1.67 -8.88
N THR A 27 0.47 -1.41 -7.94
CA THR A 27 0.80 -1.30 -6.52
C THR A 27 1.08 -2.67 -5.93
N LEU A 28 2.27 -2.83 -5.35
CA LEU A 28 2.69 -4.07 -4.69
C LEU A 28 2.81 -3.91 -3.18
N LEU A 29 3.14 -2.72 -2.69
CA LEU A 29 3.40 -2.49 -1.27
C LEU A 29 2.89 -1.12 -0.84
N GLY A 30 2.16 -1.08 0.28
CA GLY A 30 1.81 0.15 1.01
C GLY A 30 2.48 0.18 2.38
N LEU A 31 2.70 1.38 2.91
CA LEU A 31 3.16 1.61 4.28
C LEU A 31 2.29 2.67 4.94
N ASP A 32 1.67 2.32 6.07
CA ASP A 32 0.97 3.29 6.91
C ASP A 32 1.02 2.90 8.38
N PHE A 33 1.13 3.89 9.26
CA PHE A 33 1.16 3.68 10.70
C PHE A 33 -0.25 3.54 11.30
N ASN A 34 -1.29 4.00 10.59
CA ASN A 34 -2.67 3.87 11.04
C ASN A 34 -3.19 2.48 10.68
N LYS A 35 -3.34 1.62 11.70
CA LYS A 35 -3.80 0.23 11.54
C LYS A 35 -5.13 0.13 10.78
N ASN A 36 -6.10 1.00 11.09
CA ASN A 36 -7.42 0.96 10.44
C ASN A 36 -7.34 1.36 8.96
N ALA A 37 -6.50 2.35 8.65
CA ALA A 37 -6.26 2.76 7.26
C ALA A 37 -5.57 1.63 6.47
N ALA A 38 -4.53 1.03 7.03
CA ALA A 38 -3.81 -0.09 6.42
C ALA A 38 -4.69 -1.33 6.20
N GLU A 39 -5.54 -1.70 7.16
CA GLU A 39 -6.52 -2.78 6.97
C GLU A 39 -7.56 -2.46 5.88
N THR A 40 -7.91 -1.18 5.72
CA THR A 40 -8.78 -0.73 4.63
C THR A 40 -8.05 -0.80 3.29
N PHE A 41 -6.78 -0.41 3.25
CA PHE A 41 -5.91 -0.55 2.07
C PHE A 41 -5.84 -1.98 1.56
N GLU A 42 -5.63 -2.97 2.44
CA GLU A 42 -5.60 -4.40 2.07
C GLU A 42 -6.87 -4.86 1.36
N LYS A 43 -8.04 -4.34 1.78
CA LYS A 43 -9.33 -4.67 1.17
C LYS A 43 -9.51 -3.99 -0.19
N ASN A 44 -9.04 -2.75 -0.31
CA ASN A 44 -9.21 -1.93 -1.51
C ASN A 44 -8.22 -2.30 -2.63
N ILE A 45 -6.96 -2.55 -2.27
CA ILE A 45 -5.85 -2.74 -3.21
C ILE A 45 -5.48 -4.22 -3.26
N LYS A 46 -6.26 -4.97 -4.04
CA LYS A 46 -6.06 -6.43 -4.20
C LYS A 46 -4.68 -6.74 -4.77
N ASN A 47 -4.11 -7.85 -4.30
CA ASN A 47 -2.78 -8.35 -4.69
C ASN A 47 -1.62 -7.42 -4.30
N SER A 48 -1.84 -6.53 -3.32
CA SER A 48 -0.78 -5.74 -2.68
C SER A 48 -0.62 -6.18 -1.23
N GLN A 49 0.54 -5.86 -0.64
CA GLN A 49 0.78 -6.01 0.79
C GLN A 49 0.81 -4.63 1.46
N VAL A 50 0.50 -4.56 2.76
CA VAL A 50 0.67 -3.35 3.54
C VAL A 50 1.49 -3.64 4.79
N ILE A 51 2.46 -2.77 5.07
CA ILE A 51 3.25 -2.84 6.30
C ILE A 51 2.53 -2.02 7.37
N LYS A 52 2.16 -2.70 8.46
CA LYS A 52 1.41 -2.14 9.61
C LYS A 52 2.35 -1.85 10.77
N PRO A 53 2.02 -0.90 11.67
CA PRO A 53 2.79 -0.68 12.89
C PRO A 53 2.97 -1.97 13.69
N GLY A 54 4.14 -2.16 14.29
CA GLY A 54 4.48 -3.34 15.10
C GLY A 54 5.04 -4.54 14.32
N GLN A 55 5.07 -4.50 12.98
CA GLN A 55 5.84 -5.45 12.20
C GLN A 55 7.34 -5.11 12.28
N LYS A 56 8.22 -6.13 12.22
CA LYS A 56 9.71 -6.03 12.31
C LYS A 56 10.37 -4.94 11.44
N PHE A 57 9.65 -4.40 10.46
CA PHE A 57 10.07 -3.27 9.65
C PHE A 57 10.17 -1.97 10.47
N TRP A 58 9.16 -1.67 11.30
CA TRP A 58 9.12 -0.45 12.12
C TRP A 58 10.12 -0.45 13.27
N THR A 59 10.58 -1.61 13.71
CA THR A 59 11.61 -1.71 14.77
C THR A 59 13.03 -1.42 14.26
N LYS A 60 13.18 -1.12 12.97
CA LYS A 60 14.47 -0.81 12.31
C LYS A 60 14.53 0.61 11.74
N LEU A 61 13.44 1.36 11.82
CA LEU A 61 13.37 2.80 11.53
C LEU A 61 13.47 3.55 12.86
#